data_AF-A0A8T4UN77-F1
#
_entry.id   AF-A0A8T4UN77-F1
#
_cell.length_a   1.000
_cell.length_b   1.000
_cell.length_c   1.000
_cell.angle_alpha   90.00
_cell.angle_beta   90.00
_cell.angle_gamma   90.00
#
_symmetry.space_group_name_H-M   'P 1'
#
loop_
_entity.id
_entity.type
_entity.pdbx_description
1 polymer ?
#
loop_
_entity_poly.entity_id
_entity_poly.type
_entity_poly.pdbx_seq_one_letter_code
_entity_poly.pdbx_strand_id
1 'polypeptide(L)'
;MSSMPKMIRRFFEKITGKVKSVGLPSLNMKKLMKEKVEVENSHKEYPNRFIKFYHLNKKRIISERHQTYAEKKQKGICVRCNKPVVLGIIFCEYHQMKQKGYNEKARR
;
A
#
# COMPACT_ATOMS: atom_id res chain seq x y z
N MET A 1 24.09 -39.18 -13.27
CA MET A 1 24.63 -37.91 -12.74
C MET A 1 25.08 -37.07 -13.92
N SER A 2 24.24 -36.15 -14.40
CA SER A 2 24.51 -35.34 -15.60
C SER A 2 25.54 -34.25 -15.29
N SER A 3 26.65 -34.22 -16.05
CA SER A 3 27.74 -33.28 -15.86
C SER A 3 27.33 -31.86 -16.25
N MET A 4 27.60 -30.90 -15.38
CA MET A 4 27.27 -29.49 -15.57
C MET A 4 28.05 -28.87 -16.76
N PRO A 5 27.42 -28.03 -17.60
CA PRO A 5 28.07 -27.44 -18.79
C PRO A 5 29.26 -26.55 -18.44
N LYS A 6 30.37 -26.68 -19.20
CA LYS A 6 31.66 -25.97 -18.98
C LYS A 6 31.56 -24.44 -18.84
N MET A 7 30.51 -23.83 -19.39
CA MET A 7 30.28 -22.37 -19.30
C MET A 7 29.97 -21.88 -17.88
N ILE A 8 29.32 -22.70 -17.05
CA ILE A 8 28.95 -22.30 -15.68
C ILE A 8 30.17 -22.36 -14.74
N ARG A 9 31.14 -23.23 -15.04
CA ARG A 9 32.37 -23.41 -14.26
C ARG A 9 33.27 -22.16 -14.28
N ARG A 10 33.41 -21.54 -15.46
CA ARG A 10 34.23 -20.32 -15.65
C ARG A 10 33.68 -19.09 -14.93
N PHE A 11 32.36 -19.04 -14.70
CA PHE A 11 31.75 -17.93 -13.97
C PHE A 11 32.00 -18.07 -12.46
N PHE A 12 31.99 -19.30 -11.93
CA PHE A 12 32.29 -19.58 -10.52
C PHE A 12 33.77 -19.36 -10.16
N GLU A 13 34.70 -19.73 -11.04
CA GLU A 13 36.14 -19.53 -10.80
C GLU A 13 36.57 -18.05 -10.76
N LYS A 14 35.81 -17.16 -11.42
CA LYS A 14 36.04 -15.71 -11.40
C LYS A 14 35.60 -15.06 -10.08
N ILE A 15 34.73 -15.73 -9.31
CA ILE A 15 34.25 -15.27 -8.00
C ILE A 15 35.20 -15.73 -6.88
N THR A 16 35.93 -16.85 -7.07
CA THR A 16 36.86 -17.39 -6.07
C THR A 16 38.23 -16.69 -6.02
N GLY A 17 38.35 -15.49 -6.61
CA GLY A 17 39.50 -14.62 -6.42
C GLY A 17 39.61 -14.22 -4.95
N LYS A 18 40.47 -14.92 -4.21
CA LYS A 18 41.03 -14.68 -2.86
C LYS A 18 40.59 -13.34 -2.23
N VAL A 19 39.38 -13.31 -1.67
CA VAL A 19 38.93 -12.21 -0.81
C VAL A 19 39.69 -12.32 0.50
N LYS A 20 40.55 -11.33 0.78
CA LYS A 20 41.15 -11.15 2.10
C LYS A 20 40.02 -11.11 3.12
N SER A 21 40.07 -11.96 4.14
CA SER A 21 39.13 -11.93 5.27
C SER A 21 39.34 -10.63 6.06
N VAL A 22 38.73 -9.55 5.60
CA VAL A 22 38.48 -8.37 6.45
C VAL A 22 37.47 -8.84 7.49
N GLY A 23 37.93 -8.97 8.74
CA GLY A 23 37.08 -9.35 9.86
C GLY A 23 35.85 -8.45 9.90
N LEU A 24 34.67 -9.08 9.89
CA LEU A 24 33.42 -8.37 10.11
C LEU A 24 33.53 -7.71 11.49
N PRO A 25 33.38 -6.37 11.61
CA PRO A 25 33.35 -5.74 12.93
C PRO A 25 32.25 -6.40 13.75
N SER A 26 32.58 -6.80 14.98
CA SER A 26 31.61 -7.45 15.87
C SER A 26 30.47 -6.48 16.14
N LEU A 27 29.36 -6.66 15.42
CA LEU A 27 28.17 -5.86 15.60
C LEU A 27 27.71 -6.03 17.05
N ASN A 28 27.69 -4.92 17.79
CA ASN A 28 27.26 -4.92 19.18
C ASN A 28 25.76 -5.20 19.25
N MET A 29 25.42 -6.48 19.47
CA MET A 29 24.04 -6.96 19.51
C MET A 29 23.18 -6.22 20.54
N LYS A 30 23.78 -5.74 21.65
CA LYS A 30 23.05 -4.95 22.66
C LYS A 30 22.61 -3.59 22.12
N LYS A 31 23.46 -2.92 21.33
CA LYS A 31 23.11 -1.64 20.69
C LYS A 31 22.01 -1.84 19.63
N LEU A 32 22.14 -2.89 18.82
CA LEU A 32 21.16 -3.23 17.79
C LEU A 32 19.78 -3.60 18.38
N MET A 33 19.78 -4.32 19.51
CA MET A 33 18.56 -4.66 20.24
C MET A 33 17.94 -3.43 20.91
N LYS A 34 18.76 -2.53 21.48
CA LYS A 34 18.27 -1.29 22.09
C LYS A 34 17.65 -0.34 21.08
N GLU A 35 18.28 -0.17 19.90
CA GLU A 35 17.72 0.58 18.78
C GLU A 35 16.40 -0.04 18.27
N LYS A 36 16.30 -1.38 18.20
CA LYS A 36 15.03 -2.05 17.86
C LYS A 36 13.92 -1.78 18.89
N VAL A 37 14.24 -1.81 20.18
CA VAL A 37 13.27 -1.57 21.27
C VAL A 37 12.80 -0.11 21.32
N GLU A 38 13.69 0.85 21.02
CA GLU A 38 13.35 2.27 20.95
C GLU A 38 12.48 2.57 19.70
N VAL A 39 12.78 1.94 18.55
CA VAL A 39 11.92 1.99 17.36
C VAL A 39 10.55 1.36 17.64
N GLU A 40 10.49 0.18 18.27
CA GLU A 40 9.23 -0.50 18.62
C GLU A 40 8.34 0.32 19.57
N ASN A 41 8.92 1.06 20.52
CA ASN A 41 8.14 1.90 21.45
C ASN A 41 7.61 3.20 20.82
N SER A 42 8.23 3.71 19.75
CA SER A 42 7.71 4.87 18.99
C SER A 42 6.43 4.56 18.19
N HIS A 43 6.06 3.28 18.05
CA HIS A 43 4.92 2.82 17.27
C HIS A 43 3.60 2.71 18.04
N LYS A 44 3.56 3.07 19.33
CA LYS A 44 2.36 2.93 20.19
C LYS A 44 1.21 3.91 19.92
N GLU A 45 1.34 4.87 19.00
CA GLU A 45 0.28 5.85 18.71
C GLU A 45 -0.87 5.28 17.85
N TYR A 46 -0.59 4.30 16.97
CA TYR A 46 -1.59 3.78 16.03
C TYR A 46 -1.63 2.24 16.00
N PRO A 47 -2.82 1.62 15.92
CA PRO A 47 -3.00 0.17 16.06
C PRO A 47 -2.39 -0.66 14.91
N ASN A 48 -2.17 -0.06 13.73
CA ASN A 48 -1.45 -0.69 12.64
C ASN A 48 -0.96 0.35 11.61
N ARG A 49 -0.13 -0.10 10.67
CA ARG A 49 0.45 0.74 9.61
C ARG A 49 -0.59 1.43 8.72
N PHE A 50 -1.76 0.82 8.49
CA PHE A 50 -2.80 1.37 7.62
C PHE A 50 -3.51 2.53 8.30
N ILE A 51 -3.82 2.39 9.58
CA ILE A 51 -4.43 3.46 10.39
C ILE A 51 -3.46 4.63 10.51
N LYS A 52 -2.19 4.38 10.82
CA LYS A 52 -1.13 5.42 10.80
C LYS A 52 -1.12 6.16 9.46
N PHE A 53 -1.08 5.43 8.35
CA PHE A 53 -1.08 6.03 7.01
C PHE A 53 -2.32 6.91 6.78
N TYR A 54 -3.52 6.42 7.12
CA TYR A 54 -4.76 7.16 6.95
C TYR A 54 -4.75 8.49 7.71
N HIS A 55 -4.37 8.48 8.99
CA HIS A 55 -4.38 9.69 9.81
C HIS A 55 -3.34 10.71 9.33
N LEU A 56 -2.12 10.26 9.02
CA LEU A 56 -1.06 11.14 8.51
C LEU A 56 -1.40 11.75 7.14
N ASN A 57 -2.17 11.06 6.31
CA ASN A 57 -2.52 11.49 4.95
C ASN A 57 -3.95 12.02 4.80
N LYS A 58 -4.71 12.16 5.90
CA LYS A 58 -6.16 12.38 5.88
C LYS A 58 -6.57 13.57 5.01
N LYS A 59 -5.89 14.71 5.15
CA LYS A 59 -6.18 15.94 4.39
C LYS A 59 -6.03 15.72 2.88
N ARG A 60 -4.92 15.12 2.44
CA ARG A 60 -4.66 14.79 1.04
C ARG A 60 -5.71 13.83 0.48
N ILE A 61 -5.99 12.74 1.19
CA ILE A 61 -6.99 11.72 0.77
C ILE A 61 -8.38 12.34 0.61
N ILE A 62 -8.79 13.23 1.52
CA ILE A 62 -10.09 13.92 1.43
C ILE A 62 -10.12 14.83 0.20
N SER A 63 -9.06 15.61 -0.04
CA SER A 63 -8.94 16.47 -1.22
C SER A 63 -9.06 15.67 -2.52
N GLU A 64 -8.30 14.57 -2.64
CA GLU A 64 -8.35 13.67 -3.80
C GLU A 64 -9.74 13.07 -4.01
N ARG A 65 -10.44 12.70 -2.93
CA ARG A 65 -11.82 12.19 -3.01
C ARG A 65 -12.79 13.25 -3.53
N HIS A 66 -12.68 14.49 -3.06
CA HIS A 66 -13.54 15.58 -3.51
C HIS A 66 -13.31 15.89 -4.99
N GLN A 67 -12.05 15.93 -5.42
CA GLN A 67 -11.68 16.12 -6.81
C GLN A 67 -12.24 14.98 -7.68
N THR A 68 -11.98 13.73 -7.31
CA THR A 68 -12.48 12.55 -8.05
C THR A 68 -14.01 12.56 -8.14
N TYR A 69 -14.70 12.96 -7.06
CA TYR A 69 -16.16 13.07 -7.05
C TYR A 69 -16.65 14.11 -8.06
N ALA A 70 -16.05 15.30 -8.06
CA ALA A 70 -16.42 16.37 -8.98
C ALA A 70 -16.18 15.97 -10.43
N GLU A 71 -15.02 15.37 -10.72
CA GLU A 71 -14.68 14.90 -12.07
C GLU A 71 -15.66 13.83 -12.57
N LYS A 72 -16.00 12.84 -11.73
CA LYS A 72 -16.97 11.81 -12.09
C LYS A 72 -18.35 12.38 -12.35
N LYS A 73 -18.80 13.31 -11.51
CA LYS A 73 -20.08 14.01 -11.68
C LYS A 73 -20.14 14.75 -13.03
N GLN A 74 -19.09 15.49 -13.38
CA GLN A 74 -19.03 16.22 -14.65
C GLN A 74 -19.01 15.30 -15.87
N LYS A 75 -18.35 14.14 -15.76
CA LYS A 75 -18.23 13.15 -16.85
C LYS A 75 -19.46 12.24 -16.99
N GLY A 76 -20.51 12.41 -16.17
CA GLY A 76 -21.66 11.50 -16.18
C GLY A 76 -21.30 10.07 -15.76
N ILE A 77 -20.33 9.93 -14.86
CA ILE A 77 -19.87 8.64 -14.32
C ILE A 77 -20.36 8.50 -12.88
N CYS A 78 -20.86 7.32 -12.53
CA CYS A 78 -21.32 7.03 -11.19
C CYS A 78 -20.21 7.27 -10.16
N VAL A 79 -20.45 8.09 -9.15
CA VAL A 79 -19.40 8.45 -8.15
C VAL A 79 -18.96 7.29 -7.26
N ARG A 80 -19.75 6.21 -7.18
CA ARG A 80 -19.44 4.99 -6.38
C ARG A 80 -18.73 3.90 -7.17
N CYS A 81 -18.93 3.85 -8.47
CA CYS A 81 -18.24 2.90 -9.36
C CYS A 81 -17.67 3.66 -10.55
N ASN A 82 -17.59 3.04 -11.72
CA ASN A 82 -17.14 3.68 -12.96
C ASN A 82 -18.12 3.43 -14.12
N LYS A 83 -19.35 3.00 -13.82
CA LYS A 83 -20.42 2.81 -14.82
C LYS A 83 -21.07 4.16 -15.15
N PRO A 84 -21.67 4.31 -16.34
CA PRO A 84 -22.45 5.50 -16.69
C PRO A 84 -23.59 5.73 -15.69
N VAL A 85 -23.93 7.00 -15.47
CA VAL A 85 -25.08 7.40 -14.64
C VAL A 85 -26.38 7.28 -15.42
N VAL A 86 -27.49 7.21 -14.68
CA VAL A 86 -28.82 7.47 -15.28
C VAL A 86 -28.98 8.99 -15.44
N LEU A 87 -29.68 9.42 -16.48
CA LEU A 87 -29.88 10.84 -16.79
C LEU A 87 -30.47 11.59 -15.58
N GLY A 88 -29.87 12.74 -15.25
CA GLY A 88 -30.33 13.60 -14.15
C GLY A 88 -29.93 13.14 -12.75
N ILE A 89 -29.21 12.02 -12.59
CA ILE A 89 -28.72 11.55 -11.29
C ILE A 89 -27.21 11.26 -11.28
N ILE A 90 -26.62 11.17 -10.08
CA ILE A 90 -25.16 11.03 -9.86
C ILE A 90 -24.73 9.55 -9.78
N PHE A 91 -25.70 8.62 -9.77
CA PHE A 91 -25.46 7.19 -9.60
C PHE A 91 -25.86 6.39 -10.86
N CYS A 92 -25.23 5.25 -11.05
CA CYS A 92 -25.76 4.23 -11.96
C CYS A 92 -27.01 3.58 -11.36
N GLU A 93 -27.81 2.91 -12.18
CA GLU A 93 -29.08 2.28 -11.80
C GLU A 93 -28.97 1.43 -10.52
N TYR A 94 -28.00 0.52 -10.48
CA TYR A 94 -27.74 -0.33 -9.32
C TYR A 94 -27.49 0.46 -8.02
N HIS A 95 -26.63 1.48 -8.09
CA HIS A 95 -26.31 2.28 -6.90
C HIS A 95 -27.44 3.23 -6.52
N GLN A 96 -28.26 3.64 -7.48
CA GLN A 96 -29.48 4.40 -7.22
C GLN A 96 -30.50 3.56 -6.46
N MET A 97 -30.71 2.30 -6.83
CA MET A 97 -31.60 1.38 -6.08
C MET A 97 -31.12 1.19 -4.64
N LYS A 98 -29.81 0.97 -4.44
CA LYS A 98 -29.23 0.91 -3.08
C LYS A 98 -29.43 2.19 -2.30
N GLN A 99 -29.24 3.34 -2.95
CA GLN A 99 -29.41 4.64 -2.31
C GLN A 99 -30.85 4.86 -1.84
N LYS A 100 -31.85 4.42 -2.61
CA LYS A 100 -33.25 4.44 -2.17
C LYS A 100 -33.46 3.64 -0.89
N GLY A 101 -32.97 2.39 -0.85
CA GLY A 101 -33.06 1.55 0.34
C GLY A 101 -32.35 2.12 1.57
N TYR A 102 -31.20 2.79 1.39
CA TYR A 102 -30.52 3.49 2.49
C TYR A 102 -31.33 4.68 3.00
N ASN A 103 -31.92 5.47 2.08
CA ASN A 103 -32.74 6.62 2.43
C ASN A 103 -34.03 6.20 3.15
N GLU A 104 -34.66 5.10 2.74
CA GLU A 104 -35.84 4.55 3.40
C GLU A 104 -35.54 4.11 4.84
N LYS A 105 -34.44 3.36 5.04
CA LYS A 105 -34.01 2.92 6.38
C LYS A 105 -33.67 4.08 7.30
N ALA A 106 -33.03 5.13 6.79
CA ALA A 106 -32.65 6.29 7.60
C ALA A 106 -33.84 7.19 7.98
N ARG A 107 -35.00 7.00 7.36
CA ARG A 107 -36.22 7.76 7.61
C ARG A 107 -37.27 6.99 8.42
N ARG A 108 -37.05 5.69 8.64
CA ARG A 108 -37.81 4.90 9.62
C ARG A 108 -37.23 5.14 11.00
#